data_AF-A0ABD0PSS2-F1
#
_entry.id   AF-A0ABD0PSS2-F1
#
_cell.length_a   1.000
_cell.length_b   1.000
_cell.length_c   1.000
_cell.angle_alpha   90.00
_cell.angle_beta   90.00
_cell.angle_gamma   90.00
#
_symmetry.space_group_name_H-M   'P 1'
#
loop_
_entity.id
_entity.type
_entity.pdbx_description
1 polymer ?
#
loop_
_entity_poly.entity_id
_entity_poly.type
_entity_poly.pdbx_seq_one_letter_code
_entity_poly.pdbx_strand_id
1 'polypeptide(L)'
;DAIRNGIDVLVGTPGRIRDHLQNNKLDLSQLKHVVLDEVDQMLDMGFAEQVEEILSVSYKKGFTNFSLVDAVEKPQTLLFSATCPSWVYDVAKKYMRSQCIHVDLIGKKTQRAATT
;
A
#
# COMPACT_ATOMS: atom_id res chain seq x y z
N ASP A 1 6.07 23.73 3.12
CA ASP A 1 4.75 24.39 3.13
C ASP A 1 3.63 23.58 2.49
N ALA A 2 3.83 22.89 1.36
CA ALA A 2 2.77 22.10 0.69
C ALA A 2 2.02 21.09 1.59
N ILE A 3 2.73 20.30 2.42
CA ILE A 3 2.09 19.31 3.31
C ILE A 3 1.25 19.98 4.42
N ARG A 4 1.60 21.21 4.84
CA ARG A 4 0.91 21.91 5.93
C ARG A 4 -0.46 22.44 5.54
N ASN A 5 -0.73 22.56 4.24
CA ASN A 5 -2.00 23.07 3.72
C ASN A 5 -3.05 21.95 3.50
N GLY A 6 -2.72 20.70 3.85
CA GLY A 6 -3.53 19.52 3.53
C GLY A 6 -3.14 18.91 2.19
N ILE A 7 -3.38 17.61 2.05
CA ILE A 7 -3.06 16.83 0.84
C ILE A 7 -4.22 15.92 0.52
N ASP A 8 -4.80 16.07 -0.67
CA ASP A 8 -5.82 15.15 -1.17
C ASP A 8 -5.19 13.91 -1.83
N VAL A 9 -4.07 14.10 -2.55
CA VAL A 9 -3.34 13.04 -3.25
C VAL A 9 -1.85 13.15 -2.96
N LEU A 10 -1.26 12.09 -2.42
CA LEU A 10 0.18 11.96 -2.19
C LEU A 10 0.74 10.87 -3.10
N VAL A 11 1.79 11.20 -3.85
CA VAL A 11 2.59 10.24 -4.62
C VAL A 11 4.05 10.36 -4.16
N GLY A 12 4.70 9.23 -3.94
CA GLY A 12 6.09 9.22 -3.51
C GLY A 12 6.67 7.81 -3.43
N THR A 13 7.99 7.74 -3.40
CA THR A 13 8.72 6.48 -3.22
C THR A 13 8.69 6.03 -1.74
N PRO A 14 8.78 4.72 -1.46
CA PRO A 14 8.65 4.19 -0.10
C PRO A 14 9.61 4.86 0.90
N GLY A 15 10.89 5.00 0.54
CA GLY A 15 11.89 5.63 1.40
C GLY A 15 11.47 7.05 1.83
N ARG A 16 11.04 7.88 0.89
CA ARG A 16 10.68 9.28 1.20
C ARG A 16 9.38 9.39 1.99
N ILE A 17 8.37 8.56 1.68
CA ILE A 17 7.11 8.54 2.43
C ILE A 17 7.37 8.08 3.87
N ARG A 18 8.14 6.99 4.06
CA ARG A 18 8.51 6.51 5.39
C ARG A 18 9.22 7.59 6.21
N ASP A 19 10.19 8.29 5.62
CA ASP A 19 10.88 9.38 6.31
C ASP A 19 9.91 10.49 6.75
N HIS A 20 8.91 10.83 5.94
CA HIS A 20 7.90 11.82 6.30
C HIS A 20 6.98 11.33 7.44
N LEU A 21 6.64 10.04 7.47
CA LEU A 21 5.88 9.42 8.56
C LEU A 21 6.68 9.40 9.87
N GLN A 22 7.92 8.90 9.84
CA GLN A 22 8.79 8.79 11.03
C GLN A 22 9.10 10.16 11.66
N ASN A 23 9.16 11.22 10.84
CA ASN A 23 9.39 12.58 11.32
C ASN A 23 8.09 13.31 11.71
N ASN A 24 6.94 12.63 11.79
CA ASN A 24 5.62 13.22 12.07
C ASN A 24 5.27 14.40 11.15
N LYS A 25 5.76 14.37 9.89
CA LYS A 25 5.49 15.40 8.87
C LYS A 25 4.32 15.04 7.96
N LEU A 26 3.84 13.80 8.01
CA LEU A 26 2.72 13.28 7.24
C LEU A 26 1.78 12.53 8.18
N ASP A 27 0.50 12.87 8.13
CA ASP A 27 -0.57 12.15 8.83
C ASP A 27 -1.45 11.41 7.82
N LEU A 28 -1.63 10.10 8.03
CA LEU A 28 -2.44 9.22 7.19
C LEU A 28 -3.72 8.75 7.90
N SER A 29 -4.09 9.36 9.03
CA SER A 29 -5.30 9.02 9.81
C SER A 29 -6.59 9.04 8.97
N GLN A 30 -6.68 9.97 8.02
CA GLN A 30 -7.81 10.15 7.10
C GLN A 30 -7.67 9.38 5.78
N LEU A 31 -6.66 8.52 5.63
CA LEU A 31 -6.43 7.79 4.39
C LEU A 31 -7.59 6.85 4.05
N LYS A 32 -8.10 6.95 2.83
CA LYS A 32 -9.21 6.13 2.29
C LYS A 32 -8.77 5.18 1.18
N HIS A 33 -7.74 5.56 0.43
CA HIS A 33 -7.26 4.83 -0.73
C HIS A 33 -5.74 4.66 -0.68
N VAL A 34 -5.27 3.48 -1.09
CA VAL A 34 -3.84 3.15 -1.21
C VAL A 34 -3.63 2.51 -2.58
N VAL A 35 -2.59 2.95 -3.28
CA VAL A 35 -2.16 2.33 -4.53
C VAL A 35 -0.70 1.93 -4.37
N LEU A 36 -0.41 0.64 -4.58
CA LEU A 36 0.94 0.12 -4.68
C LEU A 36 1.16 -0.27 -6.14
N ASP A 37 2.10 0.39 -6.80
CA ASP A 37 2.45 0.16 -8.20
C ASP A 37 3.83 -0.51 -8.31
N GLU A 38 4.02 -1.38 -9.30
CA GLU A 38 5.26 -2.15 -9.50
C GLU A 38 5.80 -2.82 -8.20
N VAL A 39 4.91 -3.49 -7.46
CA VAL A 39 5.24 -4.02 -6.12
C VAL A 39 6.36 -5.06 -6.13
N ASP A 40 6.44 -5.87 -7.18
CA ASP A 40 7.56 -6.77 -7.42
C ASP A 40 8.89 -6.02 -7.58
N GLN A 41 8.92 -4.91 -8.32
CA GLN A 41 10.13 -4.09 -8.40
C GLN A 41 10.50 -3.48 -7.04
N MET A 42 9.51 -3.06 -6.24
CA MET A 42 9.81 -2.58 -4.88
C MET A 42 10.48 -3.65 -4.02
N LEU A 43 10.09 -4.93 -4.18
CA LEU A 43 10.76 -6.05 -3.52
C LEU A 43 12.21 -6.18 -4.00
N ASP A 44 12.44 -6.17 -5.31
CA ASP A 44 13.77 -6.30 -5.91
C ASP A 44 14.72 -5.15 -5.49
N MET A 45 14.18 -3.96 -5.28
CA MET A 45 14.91 -2.79 -4.78
C MET A 45 15.16 -2.82 -3.26
N GLY A 46 14.66 -3.83 -2.54
CA GLY A 46 14.81 -3.94 -1.10
C GLY A 46 13.91 -2.98 -0.31
N PHE A 47 12.78 -2.55 -0.88
CA PHE A 47 11.83 -1.64 -0.23
C PHE A 47 10.72 -2.35 0.57
N ALA A 48 10.79 -3.67 0.71
CA ALA A 48 9.75 -4.47 1.36
C ALA A 48 9.42 -3.99 2.78
N GLU A 49 10.43 -3.76 3.61
CA GLU A 49 10.26 -3.28 4.99
C GLU A 49 9.59 -1.91 5.03
N GLN A 50 10.04 -0.97 4.20
CA GLN A 50 9.50 0.38 4.12
C GLN A 50 8.03 0.37 3.69
N VAL A 51 7.66 -0.45 2.71
CA VAL A 51 6.27 -0.61 2.28
C VAL A 51 5.42 -1.16 3.42
N GLU A 52 5.88 -2.20 4.11
CA GLU A 52 5.14 -2.79 5.23
C GLU A 52 4.97 -1.85 6.41
N GLU A 53 5.97 -1.00 6.70
CA GLU A 53 5.88 0.06 7.71
C GLU A 53 4.81 1.10 7.34
N ILE A 54 4.85 1.61 6.11
CA ILE A 54 3.88 2.61 5.61
C ILE A 54 2.47 2.06 5.70
N LEU A 55 2.25 0.83 5.24
CA LEU A 55 0.96 0.15 5.31
C LEU A 55 0.58 -0.18 6.77
N SER A 56 1.51 -0.55 7.63
CA SER A 56 1.19 -0.79 9.05
C SER A 56 0.66 0.48 9.72
N VAL A 57 1.30 1.63 9.49
CA VAL A 57 0.86 2.93 10.02
C VAL A 57 -0.49 3.34 9.43
N SER A 58 -0.66 3.17 8.12
CA SER A 58 -1.88 3.60 7.41
C SER A 58 -3.14 2.83 7.80
N TYR A 59 -3.00 1.62 8.36
CA TYR A 59 -4.10 0.68 8.62
C TYR A 59 -4.34 0.49 10.12
N LYS A 60 -3.46 0.99 10.99
CA LYS A 60 -3.68 1.09 12.44
C LYS A 60 -4.64 2.25 12.74
N LYS A 61 -5.92 2.08 12.43
CA LYS A 61 -6.99 3.00 12.88
C LYS A 61 -7.56 2.49 14.20
N GLY A 62 -7.08 3.05 15.32
CA GLY A 62 -7.57 2.70 16.65
C GLY A 62 -6.54 2.79 17.77
N PHE A 63 -6.04 4.00 18.06
CA PHE A 63 -5.45 4.32 19.37
C PHE A 63 -5.98 5.67 19.88
N THR A 64 -7.24 5.97 19.58
CA THR A 64 -7.98 7.07 20.22
C THR A 64 -9.14 6.44 20.96
N ASN A 65 -8.98 6.31 22.28
CA ASN A 65 -10.03 5.92 23.21
C ASN A 65 -11.17 6.96 23.13
N PHE A 66 -12.19 6.71 22.30
CA PHE A 66 -13.58 7.23 22.36
C PHE A 66 -14.24 7.19 20.97
N SER A 67 -14.55 6.02 20.44
CA SER A 67 -15.72 5.89 19.55
C SER A 67 -16.15 4.43 19.50
N LEU A 68 -17.33 4.14 20.05
CA LEU A 68 -18.04 2.86 19.96
C LEU A 68 -18.79 2.72 18.62
N VAL A 69 -18.46 3.56 17.64
CA VAL A 69 -19.14 3.63 16.36
C VAL A 69 -18.07 3.53 15.28
N ASP A 70 -18.24 2.50 14.46
CA ASP A 70 -17.51 2.17 13.23
C ASP A 70 -16.21 1.38 13.43
N ALA A 71 -16.31 0.06 13.20
CA ALA A 71 -15.19 -0.75 12.76
C ALA A 71 -14.66 -0.11 11.47
N VAL A 72 -13.65 0.76 11.58
CA VAL A 72 -13.14 1.49 10.42
C VAL A 72 -12.51 0.47 9.47
N GLU A 73 -13.21 0.20 8.38
CA GLU A 73 -12.76 -0.74 7.36
C GLU A 73 -11.38 -0.30 6.84
N LYS A 74 -10.51 -1.29 6.54
CA LYS A 74 -9.20 -1.02 5.92
C LYS A 74 -9.36 -0.10 4.70
N PRO A 75 -8.43 0.83 4.42
CA PRO A 75 -8.44 1.61 3.18
C PRO A 75 -8.66 0.72 1.95
N GLN A 76 -9.37 1.23 0.94
CA GLN A 76 -9.45 0.55 -0.35
C GLN A 76 -8.04 0.52 -0.95
N THR A 77 -7.52 -0.68 -1.16
CA THR A 77 -6.15 -0.89 -1.61
C THR A 77 -6.16 -1.44 -3.02
N LEU A 78 -5.36 -0.86 -3.90
CA LEU A 78 -5.06 -1.39 -5.22
C LEU A 78 -3.59 -1.78 -5.24
N LEU A 79 -3.29 -2.98 -5.73
CA LEU A 79 -1.95 -3.53 -5.83
C LEU A 79 -1.73 -3.95 -7.28
N PHE A 80 -0.70 -3.39 -7.91
CA PHE A 80 -0.29 -3.67 -9.27
C PHE A 80 1.13 -4.25 -9.26
N SER A 81 1.31 -5.36 -9.96
CA SER A 81 2.57 -6.08 -10.02
C SER A 81 2.64 -6.87 -11.31
N ALA A 82 3.79 -6.89 -11.99
CA ALA A 82 3.96 -7.66 -13.21
C ALA A 82 4.16 -9.16 -12.91
N THR A 83 4.77 -9.44 -11.77
CA THR A 83 4.98 -10.77 -11.21
C THR A 83 4.40 -10.86 -9.81
N CYS A 84 4.08 -12.07 -9.35
CA CYS A 84 3.52 -12.28 -8.01
C CYS A 84 4.38 -13.29 -7.24
N PRO A 85 5.57 -12.91 -6.74
CA PRO A 85 6.29 -13.72 -5.76
C PRO A 85 5.50 -13.83 -4.45
N SER A 86 5.88 -14.75 -3.56
CA SER A 86 5.16 -15.02 -2.31
C SER A 86 4.92 -13.76 -1.48
N TRP A 87 5.92 -12.87 -1.40
CA TRP A 87 5.81 -11.62 -0.65
C TRP A 87 4.69 -10.70 -1.17
N VAL A 88 4.49 -10.62 -2.50
CA VAL A 88 3.39 -9.82 -3.08
C VAL A 88 2.03 -10.36 -2.63
N TYR A 89 1.87 -11.69 -2.63
CA TYR A 89 0.65 -12.33 -2.13
C TYR A 89 0.46 -12.10 -0.62
N ASP A 90 1.53 -12.16 0.16
CA ASP A 90 1.48 -11.96 1.61
C ASP A 90 1.09 -10.52 1.96
N VAL A 91 1.66 -9.53 1.25
CA VAL A 91 1.27 -8.11 1.37
C VAL A 91 -0.20 -7.93 1.01
N ALA A 92 -0.64 -8.46 -0.13
CA ALA A 92 -2.03 -8.39 -0.56
C ALA A 92 -2.97 -8.95 0.51
N LYS A 93 -2.70 -10.17 0.99
CA LYS A 93 -3.52 -10.86 1.99
C LYS A 93 -3.53 -10.14 3.34
N LYS A 94 -2.41 -9.57 3.76
CA LYS A 94 -2.25 -8.87 5.05
C LYS A 94 -2.99 -7.53 5.05
N TYR A 95 -2.85 -6.74 3.99
CA TYR A 95 -3.30 -5.35 3.99
C TYR A 95 -4.60 -5.11 3.21
N MET A 96 -4.93 -5.90 2.20
CA MET A 96 -6.19 -5.72 1.48
C MET A 96 -7.40 -6.23 2.31
N ARG A 97 -8.60 -5.85 1.89
CA ARG A 97 -9.87 -6.35 2.45
C ARG A 97 -10.09 -7.80 2.05
N SER A 98 -10.86 -8.55 2.84
CA SER A 98 -11.22 -9.94 2.53
C SER A 98 -11.98 -10.08 1.22
N GLN A 99 -12.79 -9.09 0.83
CA GLN A 99 -13.49 -9.06 -0.46
C GLN A 99 -12.63 -8.59 -1.65
N CYS A 100 -11.30 -8.66 -1.57
CA CYS A 100 -10.44 -8.26 -2.69
C CYS A 100 -10.68 -9.15 -3.92
N ILE A 101 -10.61 -8.53 -5.10
CA ILE A 101 -10.73 -9.23 -6.38
C ILE A 101 -9.32 -9.32 -6.96
N HIS A 102 -8.86 -10.55 -7.22
CA HIS A 102 -7.62 -10.78 -7.95
C HIS A 102 -7.92 -10.83 -9.45
N VAL A 103 -7.28 -9.96 -10.21
CA VAL A 103 -7.39 -9.91 -11.67
C VAL A 103 -6.04 -10.31 -12.26
N ASP A 104 -5.99 -11.47 -12.91
CA ASP A 104 -4.83 -11.95 -13.64
C ASP A 104 -5.10 -11.82 -15.15
N LEU A 105 -4.31 -10.98 -15.83
CA LEU A 105 -4.44 -10.70 -17.25
C LEU A 105 -3.67 -11.67 -18.14
N ILE A 106 -2.77 -12.49 -17.57
CA ILE A 106 -1.93 -13.45 -18.31
C ILE A 106 -2.64 -14.82 -18.37
N GLY A 107 -3.36 -15.19 -17.32
CA GLY A 107 -4.07 -16.46 -17.22
C GLY A 107 -3.14 -17.68 -17.31
N LYS A 108 -3.68 -18.87 -17.62
CA LYS A 108 -2.89 -20.11 -17.80
C LYS A 108 -2.05 -20.17 -19.10
N LYS A 109 -1.84 -19.05 -19.79
CA LYS A 109 -1.03 -19.04 -21.01
C LYS A 109 0.42 -18.71 -20.65
N THR A 110 1.29 -19.64 -21.04
CA THR A 110 2.74 -19.64 -20.88
C THR A 110 3.34 -18.27 -21.16
N GLN A 111 4.21 -17.82 -20.25
CA GLN A 111 5.02 -16.62 -20.37
C GLN A 111 5.60 -16.48 -21.79
N ARG A 112 5.12 -15.49 -22.53
CA ARG A 112 5.90 -14.86 -23.59
C ARG A 112 6.11 -13.43 -23.14
N ALA A 113 7.25 -13.18 -22.51
CA ALA A 113 7.75 -11.82 -22.44
C ALA A 113 7.85 -11.29 -23.88
N ALA A 114 7.34 -10.09 -24.12
CA ALA A 114 7.52 -9.42 -25.40
C ALA A 114 9.03 -9.27 -25.62
N THR A 115 9.55 -9.97 -26.63
CA THR A 115 10.89 -9.72 -27.15
C THR A 115 10.78 -8.44 -27.98
N THR A 116 11.32 -7.35 -27.47
CA THR A 116 11.59 -6.13 -28.24
C THR A 116 12.86 -6.32 -29.05
#